data_AF-A0A6N8NR66-F1
#
_entry.id   AF-A0A6N8NR66-F1
#
_cell.length_a   1.000
_cell.length_b   1.000
_cell.length_c   1.000
_cell.angle_alpha   90.00
_cell.angle_beta   90.00
_cell.angle_gamma   90.00
#
_symmetry.space_group_name_H-M   'P 1'
#
loop_
_entity.id
_entity.type
_entity.pdbx_description
1 polymer ?
#
loop_
_entity_poly.entity_id
_entity_poly.type
_entity_poly.pdbx_seq_one_letter_code
_entity_poly.pdbx_strand_id
1 'polypeptide(L)'
;RIPLSDGSVREALLGCASPECYQDQAAFLGASIGRYANRIANSRYTFDGETVTLSPSQGVNQLHGGPEGFDKRRWQIVNQNDRQVLFALSSDDGDQGFPGNLGATVQYRLTDDNRISITYRATVDKPCPVNMTNYVYFNLYGEQS
;
A
#
# COMPACT_ATOMS: atom_id res chain seq x y z
N ARG A 1 -1.01 -18.29 -5.62
CA ARG A 1 -0.54 -19.66 -5.96
C ARG A 1 0.04 -19.77 -7.37
N ILE A 2 1.18 -20.43 -7.50
CA ILE A 2 1.95 -20.62 -8.74
C ILE A 2 2.04 -22.12 -9.06
N PRO A 3 1.75 -22.58 -10.28
CA PRO A 3 1.94 -23.97 -10.68
C PRO A 3 3.43 -24.31 -10.83
N LEU A 4 3.84 -25.48 -10.34
CA LEU A 4 5.20 -26.02 -10.45
C LEU A 4 5.28 -27.12 -11.53
N SER A 5 6.50 -27.47 -11.92
CA SER A 5 6.76 -28.47 -12.97
C SER A 5 6.28 -29.89 -12.63
N ASP A 6 6.11 -30.20 -11.35
CA ASP A 6 5.58 -31.49 -10.87
C ASP A 6 4.04 -31.52 -10.80
N GLY A 7 3.37 -30.44 -11.25
CA GLY A 7 1.91 -30.31 -11.22
C GLY A 7 1.35 -29.83 -9.88
N SER A 8 2.18 -29.64 -8.85
CA SER A 8 1.75 -29.03 -7.59
C SER A 8 1.59 -27.51 -7.71
N VAL A 9 0.92 -26.89 -6.74
CA VAL A 9 0.77 -25.43 -6.66
C VAL A 9 1.37 -24.90 -5.36
N ARG A 10 2.11 -23.79 -5.45
CA ARG A 10 2.78 -23.16 -4.31
C ARG A 10 2.19 -21.81 -3.98
N GLU A 11 1.91 -21.54 -2.70
CA GLU A 11 1.73 -20.16 -2.24
C GLU A 11 3.10 -19.52 -2.05
N ALA A 12 3.32 -18.39 -2.73
CA ALA A 12 4.61 -17.72 -2.80
C ALA A 12 4.61 -16.42 -2.00
N LEU A 13 3.45 -15.99 -1.49
CA LEU A 13 3.30 -14.78 -0.70
C LEU A 13 3.16 -15.13 0.77
N LEU A 14 3.83 -14.36 1.63
CA LEU A 14 3.52 -14.37 3.05
C LEU A 14 2.19 -13.62 3.26
N GLY A 15 1.37 -14.11 4.18
CA GLY A 15 0.10 -13.49 4.54
C GLY A 15 -0.40 -13.98 5.88
N CYS A 16 -1.49 -13.40 6.35
CA CYS A 16 -2.15 -13.86 7.57
C CYS A 16 -3.06 -15.06 7.29
N ALA A 17 -3.30 -15.87 8.33
CA ALA A 17 -4.15 -17.06 8.24
C ALA A 17 -5.63 -16.73 7.91
N SER A 18 -6.12 -15.55 8.30
CA SER A 18 -7.46 -15.08 7.98
C SER A 18 -7.50 -13.56 7.72
N PRO A 19 -8.53 -13.04 7.03
CA PRO A 19 -8.69 -11.61 6.77
C PRO A 19 -8.69 -10.73 8.02
N GLU A 20 -9.24 -11.23 9.13
CA GLU A 20 -9.36 -10.48 10.39
C GLU A 20 -7.98 -10.18 10.99
N CYS A 21 -7.03 -11.12 10.85
CA CYS A 21 -5.66 -10.95 11.34
C CYS A 21 -4.86 -9.84 10.63
N TYR A 22 -5.29 -9.39 9.44
CA TYR A 22 -4.61 -8.31 8.74
C TYR A 22 -4.74 -6.95 9.43
N GLN A 23 -5.75 -6.78 10.31
CA GLN A 23 -5.93 -5.55 11.08
C GLN A 23 -4.92 -5.43 12.23
N ASP A 24 -4.48 -6.58 12.77
CA ASP A 24 -3.62 -6.63 13.97
C ASP A 24 -2.13 -6.82 13.63
N GLN A 25 -1.79 -7.24 12.42
CA GLN A 25 -0.40 -7.44 12.01
C GLN A 25 0.36 -6.11 11.84
N ALA A 26 1.66 -6.09 12.15
CA ALA A 26 2.51 -4.90 12.08
C ALA A 26 3.60 -4.95 10.99
N ALA A 27 3.61 -6.00 10.17
CA ALA A 27 4.58 -6.26 9.11
C ALA A 27 4.15 -5.75 7.72
N PHE A 28 2.97 -5.14 7.61
CA PHE A 28 2.40 -4.62 6.36
C PHE A 28 2.23 -5.69 5.26
N LEU A 29 2.02 -6.96 5.64
CA LEU A 29 2.00 -8.08 4.70
C LEU A 29 1.00 -7.86 3.55
N GLY A 30 1.52 -7.72 2.32
CA GLY A 30 0.72 -7.60 1.10
C GLY A 30 -0.03 -6.28 0.94
N ALA A 31 0.18 -5.31 1.82
CA ALA A 31 -0.61 -4.09 1.88
C ALA A 31 -0.27 -3.10 0.75
N SER A 32 -1.24 -2.26 0.38
CA SER A 32 -0.98 -1.06 -0.44
C SER A 32 -0.64 0.11 0.46
N ILE A 33 0.58 0.65 0.32
CA ILE A 33 1.13 1.65 1.22
C ILE A 33 0.98 3.05 0.64
N GLY A 34 0.61 4.01 1.49
CA GLY A 34 0.53 5.43 1.17
C GLY A 34 0.03 6.26 2.35
N ARG A 35 0.03 7.60 2.29
CA ARG A 35 0.42 8.44 1.13
C ARG A 35 1.90 8.41 0.78
N TYR A 36 2.78 8.11 1.73
CA TYR A 36 4.22 8.05 1.53
C TYR A 36 4.83 6.77 2.10
N ALA A 37 5.35 5.92 1.23
CA ALA A 37 6.04 4.70 1.60
C ALA A 37 7.40 4.98 2.24
N ASN A 38 7.77 4.13 3.20
CA ASN A 38 8.98 4.24 4.02
C ASN A 38 8.91 5.45 4.99
N ARG A 39 10.07 6.01 5.37
CA ARG A 39 10.19 6.94 6.49
C ARG A 39 10.31 8.39 6.04
N ILE A 40 9.65 9.27 6.78
CA ILE A 40 9.93 10.71 6.79
C ILE A 40 10.54 11.06 8.15
N ALA A 41 11.76 11.61 8.11
CA ALA A 41 12.56 11.88 9.29
C ALA A 41 11.88 12.91 10.21
N ASN A 42 11.85 12.63 11.52
CA ASN A 42 11.21 13.50 12.53
C ASN A 42 9.74 13.85 12.23
N SER A 43 9.07 13.04 11.40
CA SER A 43 7.69 13.25 10.98
C SER A 43 7.45 14.66 10.45
N ARG A 44 8.39 15.21 9.67
CA ARG A 44 8.23 16.54 9.07
C ARG A 44 9.04 16.69 7.80
N TYR A 45 8.61 17.61 6.96
CA TYR A 45 9.37 18.08 5.81
C TYR A 45 9.11 19.57 5.59
N THR A 46 9.97 20.20 4.79
CA THR A 46 9.81 21.61 4.40
C THR A 46 9.32 21.70 2.97
N PHE A 47 8.32 22.54 2.74
CA PHE A 47 7.79 22.86 1.42
C PHE A 47 7.52 24.36 1.37
N ASP A 48 8.02 25.06 0.35
CA ASP A 48 7.90 26.52 0.20
C ASP A 48 8.28 27.33 1.45
N GLY A 49 9.29 26.87 2.19
CA GLY A 49 9.78 27.52 3.41
C GLY A 49 8.93 27.25 4.66
N GLU A 50 7.79 26.57 4.52
CA GLU A 50 6.94 26.16 5.64
C GLU A 50 7.27 24.73 6.09
N THR A 51 7.19 24.49 7.41
CA THR A 51 7.36 23.15 7.96
C THR A 51 6.01 22.45 8.05
N VAL A 52 5.86 21.37 7.30
CA VAL A 52 4.72 20.46 7.42
C VAL A 52 5.05 19.40 8.46
N THR A 53 4.23 19.30 9.50
CA THR A 53 4.33 18.25 10.52
C THR A 53 3.35 17.13 10.21
N LEU A 54 3.83 15.90 10.31
CA LEU A 54 3.13 14.66 10.01
C LEU A 54 2.90 13.84 11.28
N SER A 55 1.96 12.91 11.24
CA SER A 55 1.69 12.00 12.36
C SER A 55 2.80 10.95 12.50
N PRO A 56 3.55 10.90 13.62
CA PRO A 56 4.56 9.87 13.85
C PRO A 56 3.92 8.49 13.97
N SER A 57 4.60 7.46 13.46
CA SER A 57 4.17 6.06 13.54
C SER A 57 5.30 5.07 13.83
N GLN A 58 6.55 5.55 13.87
CA GLN A 58 7.70 4.76 14.33
C GLN A 58 8.71 5.65 15.05
N GLY A 59 8.59 5.71 16.38
CA GLY A 59 9.38 6.65 17.19
C GLY A 59 9.08 8.08 16.76
N VAL A 60 10.11 8.87 16.49
CA VAL A 60 9.96 10.26 16.00
C VAL A 60 9.65 10.35 14.51
N ASN A 61 9.79 9.26 13.76
CA ASN A 61 9.60 9.25 12.31
C ASN A 61 8.16 8.86 11.95
N GLN A 62 7.70 9.35 10.80
CA GLN A 62 6.50 8.79 10.18
C GLN A 62 6.95 7.66 9.27
N LEU A 63 6.34 6.49 9.43
CA LEU A 63 6.54 5.31 8.60
C LEU A 63 5.26 4.98 7.84
N HIS A 64 5.40 4.69 6.55
CA HIS A 64 4.35 4.11 5.70
C HIS A 64 3.04 4.90 5.68
N GLY A 65 3.16 6.23 5.71
CA GLY A 65 2.01 7.13 5.62
C GLY A 65 1.33 7.44 6.94
N GLY A 66 1.75 6.87 8.06
CA GLY A 66 1.25 7.23 9.40
C GLY A 66 0.50 6.11 10.13
N PRO A 67 -0.01 6.38 11.34
CA PRO A 67 -0.74 5.39 12.13
C PRO A 67 -2.01 4.88 11.44
N GLU A 68 -2.69 5.67 10.61
CA GLU A 68 -3.88 5.28 9.84
C GLU A 68 -3.61 5.37 8.32
N GLY A 69 -2.42 4.88 7.90
CA GLY A 69 -2.00 4.83 6.50
C GLY A 69 -2.90 3.98 5.60
N PHE A 70 -2.63 4.00 4.29
CA PHE A 70 -3.51 3.37 3.30
C PHE A 70 -3.67 1.86 3.44
N ASP A 71 -2.75 1.20 4.15
CA ASP A 71 -2.80 -0.21 4.50
C ASP A 71 -3.95 -0.56 5.45
N LYS A 72 -4.42 0.40 6.26
CA LYS A 72 -5.49 0.21 7.25
C LYS A 72 -6.85 0.69 6.77
N ARG A 73 -6.91 1.26 5.58
CA ARG A 73 -8.12 1.89 5.04
C ARG A 73 -8.87 0.91 4.13
N ARG A 74 -10.21 0.97 4.17
CA ARG A 74 -11.06 0.23 3.24
C ARG A 74 -11.05 0.92 1.88
N TRP A 75 -10.42 0.31 0.89
CA TRP A 75 -10.49 0.76 -0.49
C TRP A 75 -11.83 0.37 -1.14
N GLN A 76 -12.38 1.26 -1.96
CA GLN A 76 -13.59 1.00 -2.73
C GLN A 76 -13.26 0.26 -4.01
N ILE A 77 -14.08 -0.72 -4.41
CA ILE A 77 -13.97 -1.36 -5.72
C ILE A 77 -14.69 -0.45 -6.72
N VAL A 78 -13.96 0.09 -7.69
CA VAL A 78 -14.51 0.94 -8.76
C VAL A 78 -15.00 0.07 -9.93
N ASN A 79 -14.20 -0.92 -10.31
CA ASN A 79 -14.53 -1.88 -11.37
C ASN A 79 -13.70 -3.16 -11.18
N GLN A 80 -14.24 -4.30 -11.57
CA GLN A 80 -13.53 -5.57 -11.58
C GLN A 80 -14.05 -6.52 -12.66
N ASN A 81 -13.20 -7.44 -13.08
CA ASN A 81 -13.55 -8.61 -13.86
C ASN A 81 -12.59 -9.76 -13.50
N ASP A 82 -12.68 -10.88 -14.22
CA ASP A 82 -11.90 -12.09 -13.93
C ASP A 82 -10.36 -11.89 -13.98
N ARG A 83 -9.87 -10.80 -14.58
CA ARG A 83 -8.44 -10.54 -14.78
C ARG A 83 -7.94 -9.25 -14.15
N GLN A 84 -8.81 -8.39 -13.64
CA GLN A 84 -8.39 -7.13 -13.04
C GLN A 84 -9.37 -6.61 -12.00
N VAL A 85 -8.84 -5.78 -11.10
CA VAL A 85 -9.63 -4.98 -10.18
C VAL A 85 -8.99 -3.59 -10.07
N LEU A 86 -9.84 -2.56 -10.10
CA LEU A 86 -9.49 -1.17 -9.84
C LEU A 86 -10.08 -0.78 -8.50
N PHE A 87 -9.19 -0.41 -7.58
CA PHE A 87 -9.55 0.14 -6.28
C PHE A 87 -9.35 1.65 -6.25
N ALA A 88 -10.16 2.35 -5.46
CA ALA A 88 -10.01 3.78 -5.16
C ALA A 88 -10.06 4.06 -3.66
N LEU A 89 -9.35 5.10 -3.25
CA LEU A 89 -9.34 5.63 -1.89
C LEU A 89 -9.21 7.14 -1.94
N SER A 90 -10.00 7.82 -1.11
CA SER A 90 -9.86 9.26 -0.84
C SER A 90 -9.16 9.46 0.51
N SER A 91 -8.29 10.44 0.55
CA SER A 91 -7.57 10.88 1.75
C SER A 91 -7.72 12.40 1.80
N ASP A 92 -8.33 12.90 2.86
CA ASP A 92 -8.76 14.30 2.94
C ASP A 92 -7.60 15.23 3.33
N ASP A 93 -7.75 16.53 3.11
CA ASP A 93 -6.79 17.54 3.57
C ASP A 93 -6.47 17.38 5.07
N GLY A 94 -5.19 17.23 5.40
CA GLY A 94 -4.71 17.03 6.77
C GLY A 94 -4.63 15.56 7.21
N ASP A 95 -5.05 14.58 6.40
CA ASP A 95 -4.95 13.16 6.76
C ASP A 95 -3.49 12.75 6.99
N GLN A 96 -3.22 12.20 8.19
CA GLN A 96 -1.89 11.87 8.70
C GLN A 96 -0.90 13.06 8.69
N GLY A 97 -1.43 14.28 8.66
CA GLY A 97 -0.70 15.56 8.57
C GLY A 97 -0.34 16.00 7.15
N PHE A 98 -0.68 15.23 6.11
CA PHE A 98 -0.41 15.64 4.73
C PHE A 98 -1.40 16.70 4.24
N PRO A 99 -0.95 17.80 3.61
CA PRO A 99 -1.84 18.77 3.03
C PRO A 99 -2.47 18.26 1.72
N GLY A 100 -3.62 18.83 1.40
CA GLY A 100 -4.39 18.58 0.19
C GLY A 100 -5.25 17.33 0.27
N ASN A 101 -6.39 17.38 -0.40
CA ASN A 101 -7.16 16.19 -0.71
C ASN A 101 -6.39 15.38 -1.76
N LEU A 102 -6.32 14.07 -1.54
CA LEU A 102 -5.71 13.11 -2.45
C LEU A 102 -6.73 12.04 -2.84
N GLY A 103 -6.92 11.88 -4.15
CA GLY A 103 -7.60 10.71 -4.73
C GLY A 103 -6.56 9.71 -5.23
N ALA A 104 -6.57 8.49 -4.69
CA ALA A 104 -5.68 7.40 -5.07
C ALA A 104 -6.45 6.29 -5.79
N THR A 105 -5.81 5.67 -6.78
CA THR A 105 -6.28 4.41 -7.36
C THR A 105 -5.15 3.42 -7.47
N VAL A 106 -5.46 2.14 -7.26
CA VAL A 106 -4.56 1.02 -7.55
C VAL A 106 -5.28 0.00 -8.43
N GLN A 107 -4.68 -0.33 -9.56
CA GLN A 107 -5.15 -1.37 -10.46
C GLN A 107 -4.24 -2.59 -10.35
N TYR A 108 -4.82 -3.74 -10.02
CA TYR A 108 -4.17 -5.05 -10.14
C TYR A 108 -4.69 -5.72 -11.41
N ARG A 109 -3.79 -6.17 -12.27
CA ARG A 109 -4.13 -6.86 -13.53
C ARG A 109 -3.27 -8.09 -13.73
N LEU A 110 -3.92 -9.21 -14.03
CA LEU A 110 -3.30 -10.42 -14.56
C LEU A 110 -3.19 -10.32 -16.08
N THR A 111 -2.03 -10.70 -16.59
CA THR A 111 -1.68 -10.62 -18.02
C THR A 111 -1.51 -12.02 -18.60
N ASP A 112 -1.66 -12.18 -19.91
CA ASP A 112 -1.57 -13.48 -20.59
C ASP A 112 -0.18 -14.12 -20.50
N ASP A 113 0.87 -13.34 -20.21
CA ASP A 113 2.24 -13.80 -20.03
C ASP A 113 2.62 -14.03 -18.56
N ASN A 114 1.64 -14.42 -17.73
CA ASN A 114 1.79 -14.79 -16.33
C ASN A 114 2.40 -13.69 -15.44
N ARG A 115 2.11 -12.42 -15.72
CA ARG A 115 2.54 -11.30 -14.86
C ARG A 115 1.35 -10.72 -14.09
N ILE A 116 1.65 -10.27 -12.88
CA ILE A 116 0.81 -9.32 -12.15
C ILE A 116 1.36 -7.91 -12.39
N SER A 117 0.51 -7.04 -12.91
CA SER A 117 0.80 -5.61 -13.06
C SER A 117 0.04 -4.85 -11.99
N ILE A 118 0.75 -3.98 -11.27
CA ILE A 118 0.18 -3.10 -10.25
C ILE A 118 0.42 -1.66 -10.73
N THR A 119 -0.64 -0.92 -11.01
CA THR A 119 -0.56 0.48 -11.43
C THR A 119 -1.17 1.37 -10.37
N TYR A 120 -0.36 2.27 -9.82
CA TYR A 120 -0.79 3.30 -8.89
C TYR A 120 -0.98 4.64 -9.62
N ARG A 121 -2.05 5.36 -9.28
CA ARG A 121 -2.25 6.76 -9.67
C ARG A 121 -2.73 7.56 -8.48
N ALA A 122 -2.32 8.81 -8.40
CA ALA A 122 -2.84 9.76 -7.44
C ALA A 122 -3.03 11.13 -8.08
N THR A 123 -4.05 11.85 -7.61
CA THR A 123 -4.30 13.25 -7.91
C THR A 123 -4.40 14.02 -6.60
N VAL A 124 -3.76 15.18 -6.54
CA VAL A 124 -3.73 16.04 -5.35
C VAL A 124 -4.20 17.44 -5.73
N ASP A 125 -4.88 18.13 -4.81
CA ASP A 125 -5.35 19.51 -5.02
C ASP A 125 -4.44 20.58 -4.39
N LYS A 126 -3.46 20.14 -3.58
CA LYS A 126 -2.36 20.97 -3.06
C LYS A 126 -1.04 20.22 -3.26
N PRO A 127 0.10 20.92 -3.36
CA PRO A 127 1.40 20.27 -3.39
C PRO A 127 1.62 19.40 -2.15
N CYS A 128 1.81 18.10 -2.35
CA CYS A 128 2.19 17.18 -1.28
C CYS A 128 2.98 15.99 -1.85
N PRO A 129 3.87 15.39 -1.05
CA PRO A 129 4.63 14.22 -1.49
C PRO A 129 3.73 12.99 -1.58
N VAL A 130 3.86 12.24 -2.67
CA VAL A 130 3.15 10.97 -2.88
C VAL A 130 4.16 9.90 -3.28
N ASN A 131 4.17 8.79 -2.55
CA ASN A 131 5.00 7.64 -2.82
C ASN A 131 4.23 6.37 -2.41
N MET A 132 3.70 5.64 -3.38
CA MET A 132 2.90 4.44 -3.12
C MET A 132 3.64 3.17 -3.56
N THR A 133 3.43 2.09 -2.83
CA THR A 133 3.99 0.77 -3.17
C THR A 133 3.05 -0.36 -2.74
N ASN A 134 3.32 -1.58 -3.21
CA ASN A 134 2.77 -2.80 -2.63
C ASN A 134 3.84 -3.43 -1.73
N TYR A 135 3.45 -3.87 -0.54
CA TYR A 135 4.34 -4.40 0.49
C TYR A 135 4.26 -5.92 0.60
N VAL A 136 4.26 -6.57 -0.56
CA VAL A 136 4.27 -8.03 -0.67
C VAL A 136 5.63 -8.60 -0.26
N TYR A 137 5.58 -9.66 0.53
CA TYR A 137 6.74 -10.48 0.88
C TYR A 137 6.67 -11.78 0.10
N PHE A 138 7.73 -12.08 -0.64
CA PHE A 138 7.83 -13.31 -1.41
C PHE A 138 8.66 -14.35 -0.66
N ASN A 139 8.15 -15.57 -0.59
CA ASN A 139 8.93 -16.76 -0.33
C ASN A 139 8.74 -17.74 -1.50
N LEU A 140 9.71 -17.76 -2.41
CA LEU A 140 9.63 -18.57 -3.61
C LEU A 140 9.74 -20.08 -3.33
N TYR A 141 10.26 -20.47 -2.15
CA TYR A 141 10.28 -21.86 -1.70
C TYR A 141 8.99 -22.29 -0.97
N GLY A 142 8.14 -21.33 -0.59
CA GLY A 142 6.89 -21.56 0.14
C GLY A 142 7.13 -21.92 1.61
N GLU A 143 6.08 -22.40 2.30
CA GLU A 143 6.11 -22.75 3.74
C GLU A 143 7.08 -23.88 4.13
N GLN A 144 7.86 -24.43 3.19
CA GLN A 144 8.88 -25.47 3.47
C GLN A 144 10.15 -24.91 4.13
N SER A 145 10.19 -23.63 4.48
CA SER A 145 11.33 -22.95 5.14
C SER A 145 10.97 -22.46 6.54
#